data_AF-A0A4Q3UPA1-F1
#
_entry.id   AF-A0A4Q3UPA1-F1
#
_cell.length_a   1.000
_cell.length_b   1.000
_cell.length_c   1.000
_cell.angle_alpha   90.00
_cell.angle_beta   90.00
_cell.angle_gamma   90.00
#
_symmetry.space_group_name_H-M   'P 1'
#
loop_
_entity.id
_entity.type
_entity.pdbx_description
1 polymer ?
#
loop_
_entity_poly.entity_id
_entity_poly.type
_entity_poly.pdbx_seq_one_letter_code
_entity_poly.pdbx_strand_id
1 'polypeptide(L)'
;AFEIASGIKAGTVWINGTNEFDAAAGFGGVRESGFGREGGREGLVEYVRLPEDRPYANDPSYRASPIAPLDATHKLYIGGKQVRSDSGHSFTAGGVDYASASRKDVRNAVEAARNSQPAWEKLGGHGRAQVLYYLAENLAAEFGEGPWIEDLFEAAAMADKFEGRVHEVPGRKLVYARPESLGVLGIVPPEGDPLRGLVRTFAPALAMGCAVVLLAPENDPSAAVLLYRVVEASDVPAGVMNILTGPRSDTLPTLADHEGVDGLWLFGIDSADAERRSASNLKRVWSHPDAGFAMDAALRAATQIKNVWVPFGA
;
A
#
# COMPACT_ATOMS: atom_id res chain seq x y z
N ALA A 1 -8.96 26.24 -11.89
CA ALA A 1 -9.38 25.08 -12.70
C ALA A 1 -8.55 23.84 -12.40
N PHE A 2 -7.23 23.83 -12.63
CA PHE A 2 -6.35 22.69 -12.36
C PHE A 2 -6.34 22.20 -10.91
N GLU A 3 -6.32 23.12 -9.94
CA GLU A 3 -6.39 22.78 -8.53
C GLU A 3 -7.69 22.03 -8.18
N ILE A 4 -8.82 22.55 -8.68
CA ILE A 4 -10.14 21.93 -8.51
C ILE A 4 -10.17 20.54 -9.17
N ALA A 5 -9.67 20.43 -10.41
CA ALA A 5 -9.61 19.15 -11.13
C ALA A 5 -8.78 18.09 -10.38
N SER A 6 -7.71 18.52 -9.71
CA SER A 6 -6.88 17.64 -8.87
C SER A 6 -7.61 17.19 -7.60
N GLY A 7 -8.43 18.06 -7.00
CA GLY A 7 -9.17 17.76 -5.77
C GLY A 7 -10.39 16.84 -5.96
N ILE A 8 -10.95 16.77 -7.16
CA ILE A 8 -12.12 15.92 -7.46
C ILE A 8 -11.71 14.45 -7.49
N LYS A 9 -12.41 13.58 -6.76
CA LYS A 9 -12.22 12.13 -6.81
C LYS A 9 -13.02 11.55 -7.99
N ALA A 10 -12.37 11.45 -9.15
CA ALA A 10 -12.91 10.92 -10.39
C ALA A 10 -11.79 10.33 -11.26
N GLY A 11 -12.12 9.38 -12.13
CA GLY A 11 -11.17 8.85 -13.10
C GLY A 11 -10.95 9.78 -14.31
N THR A 12 -11.92 10.65 -14.62
CA THR A 12 -11.81 11.63 -15.71
C THR A 12 -12.36 12.99 -15.27
N VAL A 13 -11.67 14.07 -15.61
CA VAL A 13 -12.12 15.45 -15.39
C VAL A 13 -11.90 16.26 -16.67
N TRP A 14 -12.93 16.94 -17.14
CA TRP A 14 -12.84 17.86 -18.28
C TRP A 14 -12.79 19.32 -17.81
N ILE A 15 -11.72 20.03 -18.16
CA ILE A 15 -11.64 21.47 -17.95
C ILE A 15 -12.26 22.18 -19.16
N ASN A 16 -13.28 23.00 -18.92
CA ASN A 16 -14.00 23.77 -19.94
C ASN A 16 -14.58 22.88 -21.06
N GLY A 17 -15.14 21.73 -20.69
CA GLY A 17 -15.72 20.74 -21.61
C GLY A 17 -16.45 19.64 -20.84
N THR A 18 -17.05 18.70 -21.56
CA THR A 18 -17.69 17.50 -20.99
C THR A 18 -17.91 16.45 -22.07
N ASN A 19 -17.99 15.18 -21.68
CA ASN A 19 -18.29 14.05 -22.57
C ASN A 19 -17.35 13.95 -23.79
N GLU A 20 -16.06 14.23 -23.58
CA GLU A 20 -15.05 14.08 -24.61
C GLU A 20 -14.32 12.76 -24.43
N PHE A 21 -14.11 12.07 -25.55
CA PHE A 21 -13.52 10.75 -25.62
C PHE A 21 -12.50 10.69 -26.75
N ASP A 22 -11.42 9.96 -26.53
CA ASP A 22 -10.44 9.63 -27.54
C ASP A 22 -9.84 8.26 -27.21
N ALA A 23 -9.53 7.46 -28.23
CA ALA A 23 -9.00 6.12 -28.01
C ALA A 23 -7.64 6.11 -27.30
N ALA A 24 -6.86 7.19 -27.41
CA ALA A 24 -5.57 7.33 -26.73
C ALA A 24 -5.71 7.73 -25.26
N ALA A 25 -6.87 8.24 -24.83
CA ALA A 25 -7.11 8.70 -23.47
C ALA A 25 -8.02 7.73 -22.73
N GLY A 26 -7.47 7.03 -21.72
CA GLY A 26 -8.22 6.09 -20.91
C GLY A 26 -9.41 6.72 -20.17
N PHE A 27 -10.39 5.91 -19.81
CA PHE A 27 -11.46 6.30 -18.90
C PHE A 27 -11.78 5.14 -17.96
N GLY A 28 -12.34 5.44 -16.78
CA GLY A 28 -12.73 4.43 -15.82
C GLY A 28 -13.16 5.03 -14.49
N GLY A 29 -13.78 4.20 -13.65
CA GLY A 29 -14.30 4.59 -12.35
C GLY A 29 -13.23 4.64 -11.25
N VAL A 30 -13.66 5.17 -10.11
CA VAL A 30 -13.02 5.02 -8.81
C VAL A 30 -14.12 4.74 -7.78
N ARG A 31 -13.81 4.10 -6.65
CA ARG A 31 -14.80 3.69 -5.63
C ARG A 31 -15.90 2.80 -6.24
N GLU A 32 -17.15 3.01 -5.88
CA GLU A 32 -18.31 2.27 -6.38
C GLU A 32 -18.59 2.45 -7.88
N SER A 33 -17.87 3.35 -8.58
CA SER A 33 -17.91 3.42 -10.05
C SER A 33 -17.07 2.31 -10.72
N GLY A 34 -16.44 1.43 -9.94
CA GLY A 34 -15.59 0.34 -10.41
C GLY A 34 -14.11 0.72 -10.48
N PHE A 35 -13.33 -0.16 -11.10
CA PHE A 35 -11.87 -0.06 -11.22
C PHE A 35 -11.42 -0.50 -12.62
N GLY A 36 -10.14 -0.27 -12.93
CA GLY A 36 -9.57 -0.48 -14.26
C GLY A 36 -9.74 0.73 -15.17
N ARG A 37 -9.06 0.70 -16.32
CA ARG A 37 -9.18 1.73 -17.36
C ARG A 37 -9.43 1.07 -18.72
N GLU A 38 -10.23 1.73 -19.54
CA GLU A 38 -10.44 1.38 -20.95
C GLU A 38 -9.91 2.51 -21.82
N GLY A 39 -9.17 2.16 -22.88
CA GLY A 39 -8.49 3.13 -23.75
C GLY A 39 -7.09 3.54 -23.26
N GLY A 40 -6.33 4.17 -24.15
CA GLY A 40 -4.95 4.54 -23.92
C GLY A 40 -4.02 3.34 -23.70
N ARG A 41 -2.77 3.63 -23.29
CA ARG A 41 -1.81 2.57 -22.92
C ARG A 41 -2.12 2.01 -21.53
N GLU A 42 -2.69 2.85 -20.68
CA GLU A 42 -3.17 2.54 -19.35
C GLU A 42 -4.26 1.48 -19.36
N GLY A 43 -5.13 1.41 -20.37
CA GLY A 43 -6.12 0.34 -20.46
C GLY A 43 -5.56 -0.99 -20.96
N LEU A 44 -4.44 -0.97 -21.71
CA LEU A 44 -3.84 -2.22 -22.23
C LEU A 44 -3.33 -3.13 -21.10
N VAL A 45 -2.89 -2.55 -19.98
CA VAL A 45 -2.35 -3.31 -18.84
C VAL A 45 -3.42 -4.18 -18.18
N GLU A 46 -4.69 -3.83 -18.31
CA GLU A 46 -5.81 -4.61 -17.75
C GLU A 46 -6.07 -5.90 -18.54
N TYR A 47 -5.57 -5.99 -19.77
CA TYR A 47 -5.75 -7.14 -20.67
C TYR A 47 -4.51 -8.02 -20.79
N VAL A 48 -3.43 -7.71 -20.08
CA VAL A 48 -2.19 -8.48 -20.13
C VAL A 48 -1.71 -8.86 -18.74
N ARG A 49 -1.10 -10.03 -18.62
CA ARG A 49 -0.29 -10.36 -17.45
C ARG A 49 1.14 -9.91 -17.75
N LEU A 50 1.64 -8.94 -17.00
CA LEU A 50 3.04 -8.55 -17.08
C LEU A 50 3.91 -9.70 -16.55
N PRO A 51 5.12 -9.92 -17.12
CA PRO A 51 6.05 -10.90 -16.60
C PRO A 51 6.40 -10.62 -15.14
N GLU A 52 6.51 -11.67 -14.33
CA GLU A 52 7.07 -11.57 -12.98
C GLU A 52 8.61 -11.53 -13.11
N ASP A 53 9.18 -10.34 -12.92
CA ASP A 53 10.58 -10.09 -13.26
C ASP A 53 11.58 -10.39 -12.11
N ARG A 54 11.10 -10.62 -10.87
CA ARG A 54 12.00 -10.78 -9.71
C ARG A 54 11.77 -12.10 -8.98
N PRO A 55 12.76 -13.02 -8.96
CA PRO A 55 12.68 -14.20 -8.11
C PRO A 55 12.63 -13.78 -6.64
N TYR A 56 11.51 -14.06 -5.97
CA TYR A 56 11.38 -13.94 -4.52
C TYR A 56 11.84 -15.24 -3.87
N ALA A 57 13.14 -15.32 -3.58
CA ALA A 57 13.65 -16.40 -2.77
C ALA A 57 13.29 -16.15 -1.30
N ASN A 58 12.64 -17.12 -0.66
CA ASN A 58 12.52 -17.18 0.79
C ASN A 58 13.91 -17.45 1.38
N ASP A 59 14.67 -16.38 1.58
CA ASP A 59 15.93 -16.39 2.31
C ASP A 59 15.73 -15.54 3.55
N PRO A 60 15.44 -16.13 4.72
CA PRO A 60 15.18 -15.38 5.96
C PRO A 60 16.45 -14.64 6.38
N SER A 61 16.64 -13.47 5.77
CA SER A 61 17.77 -12.57 5.95
C SER A 61 17.77 -11.99 7.36
N TYR A 62 16.59 -11.88 7.96
CA TYR A 62 16.40 -11.65 9.37
C TYR A 62 16.23 -12.96 10.15
N ARG A 63 17.08 -13.18 11.15
CA ARG A 63 16.83 -14.16 12.21
C ARG A 63 16.54 -13.39 13.48
N ALA A 64 15.34 -13.57 14.03
CA ALA A 64 14.99 -12.96 15.31
C ALA A 64 16.09 -13.23 16.34
N SER A 65 16.58 -12.16 16.99
CA SER A 65 17.47 -12.32 18.13
C SER A 65 16.76 -13.16 19.21
N PRO A 66 17.46 -14.10 19.87
CA PRO A 66 16.87 -14.88 20.94
C PRO A 66 16.35 -13.94 22.02
N ILE A 67 15.12 -14.22 22.40
CA ILE A 67 14.25 -13.44 23.28
C ILE A 67 14.97 -13.17 24.60
N ALA A 68 14.91 -11.92 25.07
CA ALA A 68 15.37 -11.58 26.42
C ALA A 68 14.54 -12.38 27.46
N PRO A 69 15.12 -12.79 28.61
CA PRO A 69 14.47 -13.68 29.59
C PRO A 69 13.24 -13.08 30.32
N LEU A 70 12.73 -11.92 29.89
CA LEU A 70 11.55 -11.28 30.45
C LEU A 70 10.32 -11.50 29.57
N ASP A 71 9.21 -11.83 30.21
CA ASP A 71 7.87 -11.76 29.62
C ASP A 71 7.57 -10.32 29.20
N ALA A 72 7.63 -10.08 27.89
CA ALA A 72 7.33 -8.81 27.27
C ALA A 72 6.39 -9.04 26.09
N THR A 73 5.10 -9.23 26.37
CA THR A 73 4.07 -9.31 25.32
C THR A 73 4.14 -8.08 24.41
N HIS A 74 4.35 -8.32 23.12
CA HIS A 74 4.43 -7.25 22.14
C HIS A 74 3.06 -6.67 21.80
N LYS A 75 3.03 -5.38 21.49
CA LYS A 75 1.82 -4.59 21.23
C LYS A 75 1.49 -4.52 19.73
N LEU A 76 0.38 -3.86 19.41
CA LEU A 76 0.05 -3.41 18.05
C LEU A 76 0.68 -2.03 17.81
N TYR A 77 0.82 -1.60 16.56
CA TYR A 77 1.24 -0.25 16.21
C TYR A 77 0.14 0.47 15.42
N ILE A 78 -0.51 1.46 16.04
CA ILE A 78 -1.67 2.15 15.46
C ILE A 78 -1.52 3.66 15.68
N GLY A 79 -1.60 4.43 14.59
CA GLY A 79 -1.60 5.89 14.69
C GLY A 79 -0.31 6.47 15.27
N GLY A 80 0.85 5.89 14.92
CA GLY A 80 2.16 6.41 15.37
C GLY A 80 2.55 6.02 16.79
N LYS A 81 1.88 5.02 17.39
CA LYS A 81 2.18 4.58 18.76
C LYS A 81 1.87 3.11 18.97
N GLN A 82 2.58 2.51 19.91
CA GLN A 82 2.30 1.16 20.38
C GLN A 82 1.06 1.12 21.28
N VAL A 83 0.09 0.25 20.96
CA VAL A 83 -1.18 0.11 21.69
C VAL A 83 -1.44 -1.35 22.07
N ARG A 84 -2.06 -1.57 23.22
CA ARG A 84 -2.56 -2.90 23.59
C ARG A 84 -3.72 -3.26 22.66
N SER A 85 -3.91 -4.56 22.42
CA SER A 85 -5.12 -5.06 21.76
C SER A 85 -6.35 -4.67 22.58
N ASP A 86 -7.40 -4.24 21.90
CA ASP A 86 -8.68 -3.91 22.52
C ASP A 86 -9.32 -5.12 23.22
N SER A 87 -9.12 -6.33 22.68
CA SER A 87 -9.62 -7.57 23.30
C SER A 87 -8.82 -7.99 24.53
N GLY A 88 -7.60 -7.47 24.69
CA GLY A 88 -6.65 -7.90 25.70
C GLY A 88 -6.04 -9.29 25.45
N HIS A 89 -6.38 -9.95 24.34
CA HIS A 89 -5.82 -11.26 24.01
C HIS A 89 -4.43 -11.15 23.39
N SER A 90 -3.64 -12.20 23.60
CA SER A 90 -2.37 -12.44 22.93
C SER A 90 -2.37 -13.84 22.30
N PHE A 91 -1.43 -14.06 21.39
CA PHE A 91 -1.12 -15.37 20.83
C PHE A 91 0.40 -15.58 20.86
N THR A 92 0.83 -16.83 20.93
CA THR A 92 2.24 -17.18 21.00
C THR A 92 2.73 -17.64 19.62
N ALA A 93 3.80 -17.04 19.13
CA ALA A 93 4.51 -17.46 17.91
C ALA A 93 6.02 -17.51 18.20
N GLY A 94 6.71 -18.58 17.79
CA GLY A 94 8.15 -18.74 18.06
C GLY A 94 8.55 -18.69 19.54
N GLY A 95 7.61 -18.95 20.47
CA GLY A 95 7.84 -18.84 21.92
C GLY A 95 7.75 -17.42 22.50
N VAL A 96 7.27 -16.44 21.71
CA VAL A 96 7.01 -15.06 22.14
C VAL A 96 5.52 -14.76 22.09
N ASP A 97 5.03 -14.00 23.05
CA ASP A 97 3.66 -13.52 23.07
C ASP A 97 3.49 -12.20 22.31
N TYR A 98 2.51 -12.16 21.42
CA TYR A 98 2.13 -11.01 20.61
C TYR A 98 0.67 -10.67 20.87
N ALA A 99 0.32 -9.38 20.86
CA ALA A 99 -1.07 -8.95 20.93
C ALA A 99 -1.88 -9.53 19.76
N SER A 100 -3.08 -10.02 20.03
CA SER A 100 -4.01 -10.51 19.01
C SER A 100 -5.02 -9.41 18.68
N ALA A 101 -4.91 -8.83 17.49
CA ALA A 101 -5.75 -7.72 17.06
C ALA A 101 -7.21 -8.14 16.86
N SER A 102 -8.11 -7.34 17.41
CA SER A 102 -9.55 -7.51 17.27
C SER A 102 -10.12 -6.71 16.09
N ARG A 103 -11.40 -6.92 15.80
CA ARG A 103 -12.17 -6.11 14.85
C ARG A 103 -12.15 -4.60 15.17
N LYS A 104 -12.06 -4.23 16.45
CA LYS A 104 -11.97 -2.83 16.87
C LYS A 104 -10.59 -2.25 16.59
N ASP A 105 -9.53 -3.03 16.77
CA ASP A 105 -8.16 -2.61 16.42
C ASP A 105 -8.01 -2.37 14.92
N VAL A 106 -8.62 -3.24 14.09
CA VAL A 106 -8.68 -3.03 12.63
C VAL A 106 -9.36 -1.70 12.29
N ARG A 107 -10.52 -1.39 12.90
CA ARG A 107 -11.21 -0.10 12.68
C ARG A 107 -10.35 1.09 13.09
N ASN A 108 -9.73 1.03 14.28
CA ASN A 108 -8.85 2.08 14.77
C ASN A 108 -7.66 2.31 13.83
N ALA A 109 -7.07 1.24 13.29
CA ALA A 109 -5.99 1.32 12.31
C ALA A 109 -6.44 1.95 10.99
N VAL A 110 -7.62 1.57 10.49
CA VAL A 110 -8.16 2.16 9.25
C VAL A 110 -8.51 3.64 9.45
N GLU A 111 -9.08 4.03 10.60
CA GLU A 111 -9.34 5.43 10.93
C GLU A 111 -8.05 6.26 10.97
N ALA A 112 -7.00 5.75 11.63
CA ALA A 112 -5.69 6.40 11.66
C ALA A 112 -5.08 6.55 10.25
N ALA A 113 -5.19 5.51 9.42
CA ALA A 113 -4.74 5.54 8.03
C ALA A 113 -5.53 6.55 7.19
N ARG A 114 -6.86 6.61 7.36
CA ARG A 114 -7.75 7.49 6.58
C ARG A 114 -7.53 8.96 6.93
N ASN A 115 -7.23 9.26 8.19
CA ASN A 115 -6.93 10.61 8.66
C ASN A 115 -5.55 11.11 8.18
N SER A 116 -4.56 10.22 8.07
CA SER A 116 -3.17 10.58 7.71
C SER A 116 -2.90 10.61 6.21
N GLN A 117 -3.58 9.75 5.44
CA GLN A 117 -3.32 9.56 4.00
C GLN A 117 -3.36 10.87 3.18
N PRO A 118 -4.31 11.80 3.37
CA PRO A 118 -4.35 13.02 2.55
C PRO A 118 -3.13 13.93 2.76
N ALA A 119 -2.60 14.02 3.98
CA ALA A 119 -1.40 14.80 4.27
C ALA A 119 -0.15 14.10 3.73
N TRP A 120 -0.10 12.77 3.83
CA TRP A 120 0.97 11.94 3.28
C TRP A 120 1.07 12.03 1.76
N GLU A 121 -0.06 11.99 1.05
CA GLU A 121 -0.09 12.18 -0.40
C GLU A 121 0.38 13.58 -0.80
N LYS A 122 -0.05 14.61 -0.04
CA LYS A 122 0.34 16.02 -0.27
C LYS A 122 1.81 16.32 0.00
N LEU A 123 2.53 15.48 0.74
CA LEU A 123 3.98 15.61 0.93
C LEU A 123 4.74 15.56 -0.42
N GLY A 124 4.13 14.98 -1.45
CA GLY A 124 4.72 14.85 -2.79
C GLY A 124 5.77 13.74 -2.87
N GLY A 125 6.16 13.39 -4.09
CA GLY A 125 7.09 12.28 -4.33
C GLY A 125 8.42 12.46 -3.62
N HIS A 126 9.01 13.66 -3.70
CA HIS A 126 10.29 13.96 -3.07
C HIS A 126 10.27 13.79 -1.55
N GLY A 127 9.26 14.37 -0.87
CA GLY A 127 9.19 14.25 0.59
C GLY A 127 8.90 12.83 1.06
N ARG A 128 8.11 12.05 0.30
CA ARG A 128 7.93 10.62 0.58
C ARG A 128 9.21 9.81 0.34
N ALA A 129 9.97 10.14 -0.71
CA ALA A 129 11.27 9.52 -0.98
C ALA A 129 12.23 9.71 0.21
N GLN A 130 12.33 10.94 0.74
CA GLN A 130 13.18 11.24 1.91
C GLN A 130 12.82 10.37 3.12
N VAL A 131 11.53 10.28 3.46
CA VAL A 131 11.06 9.44 4.57
C VAL A 131 11.40 7.96 4.33
N LEU A 132 11.26 7.45 3.10
CA LEU A 132 11.60 6.06 2.78
C LEU A 132 13.12 5.80 2.81
N TYR A 133 13.94 6.77 2.42
CA TYR A 133 15.40 6.68 2.57
C TYR A 133 15.81 6.65 4.06
N TYR A 134 15.24 7.53 4.89
CA TYR A 134 15.50 7.49 6.34
C TYR A 134 15.02 6.20 6.99
N LEU A 135 13.88 5.67 6.54
CA LEU A 135 13.40 4.37 6.98
C LEU A 135 14.39 3.25 6.62
N ALA A 136 14.97 3.29 5.43
CA ALA A 136 15.97 2.30 5.01
C ALA A 136 17.26 2.39 5.83
N GLU A 137 17.76 3.60 6.09
CA GLU A 137 18.95 3.83 6.91
C GLU A 137 18.75 3.31 8.34
N ASN A 138 17.61 3.64 8.96
CA ASN A 138 17.29 3.18 10.31
C ASN A 138 17.03 1.67 10.37
N LEU A 139 16.40 1.09 9.33
CA LEU A 139 16.25 -0.37 9.24
C LEU A 139 17.62 -1.04 9.10
N ALA A 140 18.55 -0.47 8.34
CA ALA A 140 19.88 -1.06 8.15
C ALA A 140 20.68 -1.01 9.45
N ALA A 141 20.49 0.04 10.26
CA ALA A 141 21.08 0.15 11.58
C ALA A 141 20.54 -0.89 12.58
N GLU A 142 19.24 -1.22 12.53
CA GLU A 142 18.61 -2.19 13.45
C GLU A 142 18.78 -3.65 12.99
N PHE A 143 18.62 -3.92 11.70
CA PHE A 143 18.54 -5.27 11.14
C PHE A 143 19.80 -5.72 10.39
N GLY A 144 20.76 -4.82 10.15
CA GLY A 144 21.89 -5.05 9.27
C GLY A 144 21.48 -5.05 7.79
N GLU A 145 22.45 -4.94 6.87
CA GLU A 145 22.16 -4.95 5.45
C GLU A 145 21.62 -6.32 4.96
N GLY A 146 20.69 -6.30 4.03
CA GLY A 146 20.13 -7.50 3.41
C GLY A 146 19.32 -7.18 2.15
N PRO A 147 18.81 -8.19 1.42
CA PRO A 147 18.11 -7.98 0.15
C PRO A 147 16.88 -7.06 0.22
N TRP A 148 16.26 -6.95 1.40
CA TRP A 148 15.14 -6.05 1.66
C TRP A 148 15.50 -4.57 1.48
N ILE A 149 16.78 -4.18 1.65
CA ILE A 149 17.21 -2.78 1.54
C ILE A 149 17.11 -2.30 0.09
N GLU A 150 17.42 -3.16 -0.87
CA GLU A 150 17.29 -2.87 -2.29
C GLU A 150 15.83 -2.64 -2.67
N ASP A 151 14.91 -3.45 -2.12
CA ASP A 151 13.47 -3.30 -2.34
C ASP A 151 12.95 -1.94 -1.81
N LEU A 152 13.44 -1.50 -0.65
CA LEU A 152 13.05 -0.22 -0.06
C LEU A 152 13.67 0.97 -0.80
N PHE A 153 14.95 0.90 -1.17
CA PHE A 153 15.61 1.96 -1.94
C PHE A 153 15.03 2.10 -3.33
N GLU A 154 14.67 1.01 -4.00
CA GLU A 154 14.00 1.07 -5.30
C GLU A 154 12.63 1.75 -5.18
N ALA A 155 11.82 1.40 -4.17
CA ALA A 155 10.55 2.07 -3.92
C ALA A 155 10.73 3.57 -3.58
N ALA A 156 11.73 3.91 -2.76
CA ALA A 156 12.08 5.29 -2.43
C ALA A 156 12.48 6.09 -3.67
N ALA A 157 13.31 5.49 -4.54
CA ALA A 157 13.73 6.09 -5.80
C ALA A 157 12.57 6.33 -6.76
N MET A 158 11.56 5.44 -6.75
CA MET A 158 10.37 5.55 -7.61
C MET A 158 9.29 6.52 -7.09
N ALA A 159 9.36 6.94 -5.82
CA ALA A 159 8.33 7.78 -5.20
C ALA A 159 8.08 9.11 -5.95
N ASP A 160 9.09 9.66 -6.62
CA ASP A 160 9.03 10.87 -7.47
C ASP A 160 9.33 10.61 -8.96
N LYS A 161 9.46 9.35 -9.37
CA LYS A 161 9.79 8.94 -10.76
C LYS A 161 8.74 8.06 -11.42
N PHE A 162 7.64 7.77 -10.73
CA PHE A 162 6.48 7.11 -11.32
C PHE A 162 5.57 8.15 -12.01
N GLU A 163 5.99 8.57 -13.21
CA GLU A 163 5.38 9.68 -13.93
C GLU A 163 4.05 9.33 -14.62
N GLY A 164 3.22 10.35 -14.81
CA GLY A 164 2.05 10.27 -15.67
C GLY A 164 2.40 10.34 -17.15
N ARG A 165 1.37 10.28 -17.99
CA ARG A 165 1.48 10.40 -19.44
C ARG A 165 0.71 11.62 -19.93
N VAL A 166 1.17 12.18 -21.04
CA VAL A 166 0.42 13.19 -21.80
C VAL A 166 -0.05 12.53 -23.08
N HIS A 167 -1.35 12.60 -23.34
CA HIS A 167 -1.95 12.11 -24.56
C HIS A 167 -2.34 13.29 -25.44
N GLU A 168 -1.88 13.24 -26.69
CA GLU A 168 -2.35 14.11 -27.74
C GLU A 168 -3.68 13.55 -28.27
N VAL A 169 -4.71 14.38 -28.27
CA VAL A 169 -6.05 14.04 -28.73
C VAL A 169 -6.47 15.01 -29.82
N PRO A 170 -7.35 14.62 -30.76
CA PRO A 170 -7.84 15.52 -31.79
C PRO A 170 -8.47 16.79 -31.20
N GLY A 171 -8.19 17.92 -31.85
CA GLY A 171 -8.69 19.23 -31.42
C GLY A 171 -7.69 20.00 -30.52
N ARG A 172 -8.16 21.07 -29.90
CA ARG A 172 -7.31 22.00 -29.13
C ARG A 172 -7.18 21.58 -27.66
N LYS A 173 -6.83 20.31 -27.41
CA LYS A 173 -6.75 19.72 -26.07
C LYS A 173 -5.62 18.73 -25.91
N LEU A 174 -5.18 18.57 -24.66
CA LEU A 174 -4.34 17.48 -24.20
C LEU A 174 -5.01 16.77 -23.04
N VAL A 175 -4.66 15.50 -22.83
CA VAL A 175 -5.06 14.75 -21.65
C VAL A 175 -3.83 14.43 -20.82
N TYR A 176 -3.83 14.90 -19.57
CA TYR A 176 -2.82 14.49 -18.61
C TYR A 176 -3.33 13.30 -17.79
N ALA A 177 -2.76 12.13 -18.06
CA ALA A 177 -3.02 10.89 -17.36
C ALA A 177 -2.08 10.74 -16.18
N ARG A 178 -2.53 11.16 -14.99
CA ARG A 178 -1.72 11.19 -13.79
C ARG A 178 -1.99 9.99 -12.88
N PRO A 179 -0.95 9.31 -12.37
CA PRO A 179 -1.12 8.41 -11.24
C PRO A 179 -1.49 9.22 -10.00
N GLU A 180 -2.53 8.77 -9.31
CA GLU A 180 -2.91 9.23 -7.97
C GLU A 180 -2.86 8.06 -7.01
N SER A 181 -2.63 8.33 -5.73
CA SER A 181 -2.67 7.29 -4.71
C SER A 181 -4.02 6.59 -4.74
N LEU A 182 -4.01 5.27 -4.53
CA LEU A 182 -5.26 4.53 -4.35
C LEU A 182 -5.99 4.97 -3.08
N GLY A 183 -5.25 5.40 -2.06
CA GLY A 183 -5.78 5.77 -0.74
C GLY A 183 -5.18 4.88 0.34
N VAL A 184 -5.95 4.02 0.97
CA VAL A 184 -5.40 3.05 1.94
C VAL A 184 -5.58 1.63 1.53
N LEU A 185 -4.50 0.92 1.81
CA LEU A 185 -4.34 -0.47 1.51
C LEU A 185 -4.35 -1.27 2.80
N GLY A 186 -5.19 -2.29 2.84
CA GLY A 186 -4.99 -3.43 3.73
C GLY A 186 -3.99 -4.39 3.07
N ILE A 187 -2.95 -4.81 3.78
CA ILE A 187 -1.91 -5.66 3.20
C ILE A 187 -1.67 -6.86 4.10
N VAL A 188 -1.70 -8.05 3.49
CA VAL A 188 -1.24 -9.32 4.08
C VAL A 188 0.04 -9.72 3.35
N PRO A 189 1.24 -9.52 3.94
CA PRO A 189 2.52 -9.89 3.36
C PRO A 189 2.67 -11.43 3.30
N PRO A 190 3.60 -11.94 2.47
CA PRO A 190 3.86 -13.38 2.40
C PRO A 190 4.48 -13.90 3.70
N GLU A 191 4.31 -15.20 3.93
CA GLU A 191 5.04 -15.93 4.96
C GLU A 191 6.47 -16.30 4.49
N GLY A 192 7.38 -16.62 5.41
CA GLY A 192 8.71 -17.17 5.10
C GLY A 192 9.89 -16.24 5.38
N ASP A 193 9.97 -15.10 4.70
CA ASP A 193 10.94 -14.02 4.98
C ASP A 193 10.20 -12.82 5.60
N PRO A 194 10.13 -12.74 6.94
CA PRO A 194 9.23 -11.82 7.63
C PRO A 194 9.59 -10.35 7.42
N LEU A 195 10.88 -10.01 7.29
CA LEU A 195 11.31 -8.62 7.09
C LEU A 195 11.15 -8.21 5.63
N ARG A 196 11.69 -9.01 4.69
CA ARG A 196 11.63 -8.66 3.27
C ARG A 196 10.21 -8.68 2.74
N GLY A 197 9.40 -9.66 3.15
CA GLY A 197 7.99 -9.76 2.77
C GLY A 197 7.19 -8.52 3.19
N LEU A 198 7.45 -8.00 4.40
CA LEU A 198 6.87 -6.73 4.85
C LEU A 198 7.36 -5.57 3.98
N VAL A 199 8.67 -5.36 3.88
CA VAL A 199 9.27 -4.22 3.16
C VAL A 199 8.79 -4.16 1.72
N ARG A 200 8.86 -5.29 1.01
CA ARG A 200 8.53 -5.39 -0.40
C ARG A 200 7.07 -5.05 -0.70
N THR A 201 6.18 -5.24 0.27
CA THR A 201 4.75 -4.96 0.12
C THR A 201 4.38 -3.55 0.58
N PHE A 202 4.91 -3.06 1.69
CA PHE A 202 4.56 -1.71 2.16
C PHE A 202 5.30 -0.59 1.41
N ALA A 203 6.55 -0.83 0.98
CA ALA A 203 7.39 0.23 0.43
C ALA A 203 6.81 0.87 -0.84
N PRO A 204 6.39 0.11 -1.88
CA PRO A 204 5.74 0.70 -3.06
C PRO A 204 4.42 1.42 -2.73
N ALA A 205 3.64 0.88 -1.79
CA ALA A 205 2.40 1.51 -1.34
C ALA A 205 2.67 2.90 -0.73
N LEU A 206 3.63 2.98 0.19
CA LEU A 206 4.03 4.25 0.80
C LEU A 206 4.62 5.22 -0.23
N ALA A 207 5.46 4.73 -1.15
CA ALA A 207 6.08 5.54 -2.20
C ALA A 207 5.02 6.25 -3.06
N MET A 208 3.90 5.59 -3.34
CA MET A 208 2.79 6.14 -4.13
C MET A 208 1.81 6.99 -3.31
N GLY A 209 2.07 7.21 -2.03
CA GLY A 209 1.24 8.06 -1.17
C GLY A 209 0.03 7.33 -0.60
N CYS A 210 0.03 5.99 -0.57
CA CYS A 210 -0.93 5.24 0.22
C CYS A 210 -0.54 5.25 1.69
N ALA A 211 -1.53 5.19 2.58
CA ALA A 211 -1.30 4.71 3.95
C ALA A 211 -1.66 3.23 4.03
N VAL A 212 -1.09 2.51 4.99
CA VAL A 212 -1.19 1.04 5.04
C VAL A 212 -1.67 0.54 6.40
N VAL A 213 -2.47 -0.52 6.36
CA VAL A 213 -2.79 -1.38 7.50
C VAL A 213 -2.21 -2.76 7.19
N LEU A 214 -1.07 -3.06 7.81
CA LEU A 214 -0.31 -4.29 7.63
C LEU A 214 -0.80 -5.34 8.64
N LEU A 215 -1.29 -6.48 8.17
CA LEU A 215 -1.51 -7.67 8.98
C LEU A 215 -0.22 -8.49 8.95
N ALA A 216 0.58 -8.44 10.02
CA ALA A 216 1.89 -9.10 10.07
C ALA A 216 1.81 -10.60 9.75
N PRO A 217 2.92 -11.24 9.29
CA PRO A 217 2.97 -12.69 9.13
C PRO A 217 2.53 -13.40 10.41
N GLU A 218 1.63 -14.37 10.30
CA GLU A 218 0.98 -14.99 11.47
C GLU A 218 1.94 -15.95 12.18
N ASN A 219 2.79 -16.65 11.41
CA ASN A 219 3.73 -17.63 11.96
C ASN A 219 4.99 -16.98 12.55
N ASP A 220 5.38 -15.83 12.02
CA ASP A 220 6.56 -15.08 12.48
C ASP A 220 6.35 -13.56 12.41
N PRO A 221 5.69 -12.97 13.41
CA PRO A 221 5.48 -11.52 13.49
C PRO A 221 6.70 -10.77 14.07
N SER A 222 7.83 -11.45 14.29
CA SER A 222 8.97 -10.87 15.02
C SER A 222 9.58 -9.63 14.35
N ALA A 223 9.76 -9.65 13.03
CA ALA A 223 10.25 -8.49 12.28
C ALA A 223 9.25 -7.32 12.32
N ALA A 224 7.95 -7.61 12.26
CA ALA A 224 6.89 -6.60 12.28
C ALA A 224 6.90 -5.78 13.56
N VAL A 225 7.20 -6.41 14.70
CA VAL A 225 7.25 -5.73 15.99
C VAL A 225 8.48 -4.84 16.16
N LEU A 226 9.64 -5.29 15.67
CA LEU A 226 10.85 -4.48 15.71
C LEU A 226 10.74 -3.27 14.78
N LEU A 227 10.00 -3.42 13.66
CA LEU A 227 9.69 -2.32 12.74
C LEU A 227 9.02 -1.13 13.44
N TYR A 228 8.29 -1.32 14.55
CA TYR A 228 7.63 -0.21 15.27
C TYR A 228 8.63 0.86 15.70
N ARG A 229 9.76 0.43 16.27
CA ARG A 229 10.80 1.33 16.79
C ARG A 229 11.46 2.11 15.66
N VAL A 230 11.69 1.42 14.55
CA VAL A 230 12.32 2.00 13.37
C VAL A 230 11.38 3.01 12.71
N VAL A 231 10.09 2.70 12.59
CA VAL A 231 9.08 3.63 12.06
C VAL A 231 8.98 4.89 12.94
N GLU A 232 8.97 4.73 14.27
CA GLU A 232 8.98 5.86 15.21
C GLU A 232 10.23 6.75 15.06
N ALA A 233 11.38 6.18 14.66
CA ALA A 233 12.63 6.89 14.45
C ALA A 233 12.83 7.46 13.03
N SER A 234 11.92 7.17 12.09
CA SER A 234 12.11 7.44 10.65
C SER A 234 11.19 8.52 10.07
N ASP A 235 10.66 9.42 10.91
CA ASP A 235 9.75 10.51 10.51
C ASP A 235 8.51 10.05 9.71
N VAL A 236 8.12 8.77 9.82
CA VAL A 236 6.91 8.27 9.20
C VAL A 236 5.71 8.90 9.92
N PRO A 237 4.85 9.68 9.24
CA PRO A 237 3.77 10.38 9.92
C PRO A 237 2.81 9.41 10.60
N ALA A 238 2.30 9.82 11.78
CA ALA A 238 1.40 9.01 12.58
C ALA A 238 0.18 8.55 11.76
N GLY A 239 -0.02 7.23 11.70
CA GLY A 239 -1.12 6.59 10.97
C GLY A 239 -0.82 6.22 9.52
N VAL A 240 0.30 6.69 8.92
CA VAL A 240 0.69 6.28 7.55
C VAL A 240 0.99 4.80 7.47
N MET A 241 1.61 4.25 8.52
CA MET A 241 1.81 2.82 8.69
C MET A 241 1.17 2.37 10.00
N ASN A 242 0.32 1.34 9.93
CA ASN A 242 -0.29 0.69 11.08
C ASN A 242 -0.03 -0.81 10.94
N ILE A 243 0.41 -1.46 12.01
CA ILE A 243 0.82 -2.86 12.01
C ILE A 243 0.01 -3.60 13.07
N LEU A 244 -0.67 -4.64 12.63
CA LEU A 244 -1.51 -5.49 13.44
C LEU A 244 -0.93 -6.92 13.44
N THR A 245 -0.87 -7.52 14.61
CA THR A 245 -0.53 -8.94 14.80
C THR A 245 -1.78 -9.70 15.22
N GLY A 246 -1.84 -11.01 14.95
CA GLY A 246 -2.95 -11.87 15.34
C GLY A 246 -3.45 -12.75 14.20
N PRO A 247 -4.37 -13.68 14.49
CA PRO A 247 -4.94 -14.58 13.50
C PRO A 247 -5.60 -13.83 12.36
N ARG A 248 -5.33 -14.24 11.12
CA ARG A 248 -5.96 -13.67 9.92
C ARG A 248 -7.47 -13.86 9.91
N SER A 249 -7.97 -14.95 10.51
CA SER A 249 -9.40 -15.24 10.66
C SER A 249 -10.16 -14.12 11.38
N ASP A 250 -9.48 -13.39 12.26
CA ASP A 250 -10.11 -12.40 13.13
C ASP A 250 -10.00 -10.98 12.56
N THR A 251 -9.02 -10.76 11.68
CA THR A 251 -8.60 -9.44 11.18
C THR A 251 -8.96 -9.22 9.72
N LEU A 252 -8.64 -10.17 8.83
CA LEU A 252 -8.81 -10.02 7.38
C LEU A 252 -10.28 -9.85 6.95
N PRO A 253 -11.26 -10.61 7.47
CA PRO A 253 -12.67 -10.40 7.11
C PRO A 253 -13.14 -8.97 7.43
N THR A 254 -12.77 -8.46 8.61
CA THR A 254 -13.11 -7.10 9.03
C THR A 254 -12.45 -6.06 8.12
N LEU A 255 -11.19 -6.27 7.75
CA LEU A 255 -10.46 -5.36 6.87
C LEU A 255 -11.05 -5.37 5.45
N ALA A 256 -11.49 -6.55 4.97
CA ALA A 256 -12.09 -6.71 3.66
C ALA A 256 -13.49 -6.12 3.56
N ASP A 257 -14.29 -6.18 4.62
CA ASP A 257 -15.62 -5.56 4.72
C ASP A 257 -15.54 -4.04 4.98
N HIS A 258 -14.37 -3.49 5.30
CA HIS A 258 -14.27 -2.11 5.78
C HIS A 258 -14.40 -1.08 4.65
N GLU A 259 -15.39 -0.21 4.75
CA GLU A 259 -15.69 0.84 3.76
C GLU A 259 -14.58 1.88 3.60
N GLY A 260 -13.84 2.14 4.67
CA GLY A 260 -12.67 3.02 4.68
C GLY A 260 -11.38 2.43 4.08
N VAL A 261 -11.42 1.25 3.45
CA VAL A 261 -10.27 0.62 2.77
C VAL A 261 -10.48 0.68 1.26
N ASP A 262 -9.50 1.23 0.54
CA ASP A 262 -9.57 1.49 -0.90
C ASP A 262 -9.02 0.31 -1.74
N GLY A 263 -8.18 -0.53 -1.14
CA GLY A 263 -7.71 -1.78 -1.75
C GLY A 263 -7.14 -2.78 -0.75
N LEU A 264 -7.04 -4.05 -1.17
CA LEU A 264 -6.45 -5.16 -0.42
C LEU A 264 -5.33 -5.80 -1.22
N TRP A 265 -4.19 -6.02 -0.60
CA TRP A 265 -3.07 -6.77 -1.17
C TRP A 265 -2.86 -8.05 -0.37
N LEU A 266 -2.92 -9.21 -1.04
CA LEU A 266 -2.92 -10.52 -0.38
C LEU A 266 -1.85 -11.41 -1.00
N PHE A 267 -0.85 -11.79 -0.20
CA PHE A 267 0.31 -12.54 -0.66
C PHE A 267 0.39 -13.91 -0.01
N GLY A 268 0.44 -14.97 -0.82
CA GLY A 268 0.60 -16.36 -0.34
C GLY A 268 -0.58 -16.92 0.44
N ILE A 269 -1.77 -16.35 0.26
CA ILE A 269 -3.02 -16.79 0.88
C ILE A 269 -4.15 -16.88 -0.15
N ASP A 270 -5.20 -17.64 0.17
CA ASP A 270 -6.42 -17.66 -0.61
C ASP A 270 -7.14 -16.30 -0.54
N SER A 271 -7.42 -15.70 -1.69
CA SER A 271 -8.07 -14.40 -1.82
C SER A 271 -9.60 -14.49 -1.99
N ALA A 272 -10.16 -15.68 -2.19
CA ALA A 272 -11.56 -15.84 -2.62
C ALA A 272 -12.59 -15.22 -1.66
N ASP A 273 -12.40 -15.34 -0.34
CA ASP A 273 -13.30 -14.71 0.64
C ASP A 273 -13.17 -13.18 0.64
N ALA A 274 -11.94 -12.68 0.57
CA ALA A 274 -11.66 -11.24 0.54
C ALA A 274 -12.19 -10.58 -0.74
N GLU A 275 -12.07 -11.24 -1.90
CA GLU A 275 -12.66 -10.82 -3.18
C GLU A 275 -14.18 -10.78 -3.15
N ARG A 276 -14.81 -11.73 -2.45
CA ARG A 276 -16.27 -11.73 -2.26
C ARG A 276 -16.71 -10.55 -1.41
N ARG A 277 -15.99 -10.27 -0.31
CA ARG A 277 -16.28 -9.18 0.63
C ARG A 277 -16.00 -7.81 0.05
N SER A 278 -14.97 -7.69 -0.79
CA SER A 278 -14.62 -6.41 -1.43
C SER A 278 -15.73 -5.84 -2.33
N ALA A 279 -16.66 -6.69 -2.76
CA ALA A 279 -17.82 -6.29 -3.55
C ALA A 279 -18.71 -5.24 -2.87
N SER A 280 -18.65 -5.07 -1.54
CA SER A 280 -19.46 -4.07 -0.82
C SER A 280 -19.22 -2.64 -1.32
N ASN A 281 -17.97 -2.29 -1.58
CA ASN A 281 -17.55 -0.94 -1.99
C ASN A 281 -16.69 -0.95 -3.27
N LEU A 282 -16.61 -2.11 -3.92
CA LEU A 282 -15.79 -2.39 -5.11
C LEU A 282 -14.30 -2.06 -4.92
N LYS A 283 -13.77 -2.18 -3.70
CA LYS A 283 -12.32 -2.01 -3.45
C LYS A 283 -11.52 -3.04 -4.25
N ARG A 284 -10.36 -2.61 -4.76
CA ARG A 284 -9.50 -3.49 -5.58
C ARG A 284 -8.85 -4.55 -4.70
N VAL A 285 -8.88 -5.80 -5.13
CA VAL A 285 -8.11 -6.88 -4.51
C VAL A 285 -6.99 -7.27 -5.47
N TRP A 286 -5.75 -7.18 -5.00
CA TRP A 286 -4.57 -7.64 -5.72
C TRP A 286 -3.96 -8.81 -4.96
N SER A 287 -3.99 -9.99 -5.57
CA SER A 287 -3.44 -11.20 -4.98
C SER A 287 -2.27 -11.73 -5.79
N HIS A 288 -1.29 -12.29 -5.08
CA HIS A 288 -0.11 -12.92 -5.68
C HIS A 288 0.30 -14.13 -4.83
N PRO A 289 0.89 -15.20 -5.41
CA PRO A 289 1.37 -16.34 -4.64
C PRO A 289 2.46 -15.99 -3.60
N ASP A 290 3.21 -14.92 -3.82
CA ASP A 290 4.30 -14.44 -2.98
C ASP A 290 4.58 -12.95 -3.25
N ALA A 291 5.68 -12.38 -2.74
CA ALA A 291 6.09 -11.02 -3.07
C ALA A 291 7.01 -10.94 -4.32
N GLY A 292 6.99 -11.90 -5.25
CA GLY A 292 7.81 -11.94 -6.49
C GLY A 292 7.47 -10.93 -7.58
N PHE A 293 6.55 -10.00 -7.33
CA PHE A 293 6.10 -9.03 -8.32
C PHE A 293 7.19 -8.02 -8.74
N ALA A 294 7.15 -7.54 -9.97
CA ALA A 294 7.97 -6.40 -10.39
C ALA A 294 7.57 -5.12 -9.63
N MET A 295 8.53 -4.23 -9.33
CA MET A 295 8.24 -2.97 -8.62
C MET A 295 7.20 -2.13 -9.37
N ASP A 296 7.31 -2.02 -10.70
CA ASP A 296 6.33 -1.31 -11.54
C ASP A 296 4.89 -1.85 -11.36
N ALA A 297 4.74 -3.17 -11.19
CA ALA A 297 3.43 -3.78 -10.95
C ALA A 297 2.84 -3.33 -9.60
N ALA A 298 3.66 -3.27 -8.55
CA ALA A 298 3.21 -2.80 -7.23
C ALA A 298 2.89 -1.29 -7.23
N LEU A 299 3.68 -0.47 -7.92
CA LEU A 299 3.41 0.97 -8.07
C LEU A 299 2.08 1.20 -8.82
N ARG A 300 1.79 0.41 -9.86
CA ARG A 300 0.47 0.41 -10.55
C ARG A 300 -0.66 -0.09 -9.65
N ALA A 301 -0.42 -1.12 -8.84
CA ALA A 301 -1.42 -1.62 -7.90
C ALA A 301 -1.73 -0.58 -6.80
N ALA A 302 -0.76 0.28 -6.45
CA ALA A 302 -0.89 1.33 -5.43
C ALA A 302 -1.43 2.64 -6.00
N THR A 303 -1.60 2.74 -7.31
CA THR A 303 -2.08 3.97 -7.97
C THR A 303 -3.34 3.73 -8.79
N GLN A 304 -4.01 4.83 -9.13
CA GLN A 304 -5.10 4.89 -10.07
C GLN A 304 -4.86 6.05 -11.03
N ILE A 305 -5.23 5.89 -12.30
CA ILE A 305 -5.01 6.93 -13.31
C ILE A 305 -6.18 7.91 -13.31
N LYS A 306 -5.91 9.20 -13.11
CA LYS A 306 -6.88 10.27 -13.38
C LYS A 306 -6.50 10.97 -14.68
N ASN A 307 -7.46 11.05 -15.61
CA ASN A 307 -7.30 11.74 -16.88
C ASN A 307 -7.90 13.14 -16.79
N VAL A 308 -7.04 14.16 -16.87
CA VAL A 308 -7.46 15.57 -16.85
C VAL A 308 -7.34 16.14 -18.25
N TRP A 309 -8.48 16.45 -18.86
CA TRP A 309 -8.56 17.07 -20.18
C TRP A 309 -8.43 18.58 -20.07
N VAL A 310 -7.47 19.14 -20.79
CA VAL A 310 -7.09 20.56 -20.65
C VAL A 310 -7.06 21.24 -22.02
N PRO A 311 -7.51 22.50 -22.13
CA PRO A 311 -7.30 23.27 -23.35
C PRO A 311 -5.80 23.38 -23.65
N PHE A 312 -5.42 23.14 -24.90
CA PHE A 312 -4.04 23.24 -25.37
C PHE A 312 -3.99 23.88 -26.76
N GLY A 313 -3.05 24.79 -26.94
CA GLY A 313 -3.03 25.74 -28.05
C GLY A 313 -2.09 25.39 -29.20
N ALA A 314 -1.71 24.12 -29.36
CA ALA A 314 -0.91 23.67 -30.51
C ALA A 314 -1.68 23.83 -31.84
#